data_AF-A0A9X5B654-F1
#
_entry.id   AF-A0A9X5B654-F1
#
_cell.length_a   1.000
_cell.length_b   1.000
_cell.length_c   1.000
_cell.angle_alpha   90.00
_cell.angle_beta   90.00
_cell.angle_gamma   90.00
#
_symmetry.space_group_name_H-M   'P 1'
#
loop_
_entity.id
_entity.type
_entity.pdbx_description
1 polymer ?
#
loop_
_entity_poly.entity_id
_entity_poly.type
_entity_poly.pdbx_seq_one_letter_code
_entity_poly.pdbx_strand_id
1 'polypeptide(L)'
;MTTIAIIGVLALLLIIGLVLIVVSQMREKARVERMRRVKALEDGHSLLRRFVDELPNSFLDKALRRLILQRALELAGQLRELNAPGNPKALEEADQAALSALESGQVEGPGEFPMNDPQRVKEIRSLLQMLFRFVERQKKAGRVSAEASRQHLVNILFLVHRVYAELMVFQAQDHEQAKRYRKAIHCYHLAASELEKSKDHPDAAELVTRYRERIKELNRLAEGQDPNAERTEAVMPSSVNREWEEFIHEEEAWKKKADYDS
;
A
#
# COMPACT_ATOMS: atom_id res chain seq x y z
N MET A 1 -40.69 -61.95 11.62
CA MET A 1 -39.82 -60.85 12.09
C MET A 1 -40.60 -60.04 13.12
N THR A 2 -40.06 -59.85 14.33
CA THR A 2 -40.75 -59.07 15.38
C THR A 2 -40.63 -57.57 15.09
N THR A 3 -41.63 -56.78 15.45
CA THR A 3 -41.67 -55.32 15.29
C THR A 3 -40.42 -54.62 15.84
N ILE A 4 -39.85 -55.15 16.91
CA ILE A 4 -38.60 -54.70 17.54
C ILE A 4 -37.42 -54.76 16.56
N ALA A 5 -37.32 -55.82 15.75
CA ALA A 5 -36.24 -55.97 14.76
C ALA A 5 -36.35 -54.93 13.64
N ILE A 6 -37.57 -54.61 13.19
CA ILE A 6 -37.82 -53.60 12.15
C ILE A 6 -37.43 -52.21 12.66
N ILE A 7 -37.84 -51.87 13.90
CA ILE A 7 -37.51 -50.58 14.53
C ILE A 7 -35.99 -50.46 14.74
N GLY A 8 -35.32 -51.54 15.17
CA GLY A 8 -33.86 -51.55 15.35
C GLY A 8 -33.10 -51.29 14.04
N VAL A 9 -33.52 -51.90 12.93
CA VAL A 9 -32.90 -51.66 11.61
C VAL A 9 -33.12 -50.22 11.15
N LEU A 10 -34.31 -49.67 11.34
CA LEU A 10 -34.64 -48.32 10.90
C LEU A 10 -33.88 -47.26 11.71
N ALA A 11 -33.75 -47.45 13.03
CA ALA A 11 -32.92 -46.61 13.89
C ALA A 11 -31.43 -46.66 13.49
N LEU A 12 -30.91 -47.84 13.15
CA LEU A 12 -29.53 -48.00 12.67
C LEU A 12 -29.29 -47.25 11.35
N LEU A 13 -30.23 -47.35 10.40
CA LEU A 13 -30.14 -46.62 9.12
C LEU A 13 -30.16 -45.10 9.32
N LEU A 14 -30.97 -44.59 10.25
CA LEU A 14 -31.00 -43.16 10.58
C LEU A 14 -29.67 -42.68 11.18
N ILE A 15 -29.07 -43.46 12.08
CA ILE A 15 -27.75 -43.14 12.66
C ILE A 15 -26.67 -43.13 11.58
N ILE A 16 -26.65 -44.12 10.70
CA ILE A 16 -25.71 -44.17 9.57
C ILE A 16 -25.89 -42.97 8.65
N GLY A 17 -27.13 -42.62 8.30
CA GLY A 17 -27.45 -41.45 7.49
C GLY A 17 -26.94 -40.14 8.11
N LEU A 18 -27.15 -39.96 9.42
CA LEU A 18 -26.66 -38.79 10.15
C LEU A 18 -25.13 -38.71 10.14
N VAL A 19 -24.44 -39.82 10.39
CA VAL A 19 -22.97 -39.89 10.37
C VAL A 19 -22.42 -39.51 8.98
N LEU A 20 -23.03 -40.03 7.91
CA LEU A 20 -22.62 -39.71 6.54
C LEU A 20 -22.77 -38.21 6.22
N ILE A 21 -23.87 -37.59 6.65
CA ILE A 21 -24.10 -36.15 6.47
C ILE A 21 -23.03 -35.33 7.22
N VAL A 22 -22.78 -35.65 8.49
CA VAL A 22 -21.79 -34.93 9.31
C VAL A 22 -20.38 -35.07 8.71
N VAL A 23 -19.97 -36.27 8.29
CA VAL A 23 -18.68 -36.49 7.62
C VAL A 23 -18.60 -35.73 6.30
N SER A 24 -19.66 -35.70 5.51
CA SER A 24 -19.72 -34.92 4.27
C SER A 24 -19.54 -33.42 4.54
N GLN A 25 -20.26 -32.87 5.52
CA GLN A 25 -20.14 -31.46 5.89
C GLN A 25 -18.76 -31.10 6.44
N MET A 26 -18.14 -31.99 7.23
CA MET A 26 -16.77 -31.76 7.70
C MET A 26 -15.76 -31.72 6.55
N ARG A 27 -15.88 -32.63 5.58
CA ARG A 27 -15.02 -32.65 4.39
C ARG A 27 -15.20 -31.40 3.52
N GLU A 28 -16.45 -30.96 3.35
CA GLU A 28 -16.76 -29.76 2.59
C GLU A 28 -16.22 -28.49 3.27
N LYS A 29 -16.42 -28.36 4.59
CA LYS A 29 -15.84 -27.26 5.39
C LYS A 29 -14.31 -27.25 5.28
N ALA A 30 -13.66 -28.40 5.44
CA ALA A 30 -12.20 -28.51 5.30
C ALA A 30 -11.71 -28.13 3.90
N ARG A 31 -12.46 -28.49 2.85
CA ARG A 31 -12.15 -28.07 1.47
C ARG A 31 -12.27 -26.55 1.31
N VAL A 32 -13.36 -25.96 1.81
CA VAL A 32 -13.58 -24.51 1.74
C VAL A 32 -12.52 -23.74 2.51
N GLU A 33 -12.17 -24.18 3.71
CA GLU A 33 -11.10 -23.57 4.51
C GLU A 33 -9.74 -23.68 3.82
N ARG A 34 -9.42 -24.83 3.21
CA ARG A 34 -8.21 -24.99 2.40
C ARG A 34 -8.19 -24.01 1.23
N MET A 35 -9.28 -23.90 0.47
CA MET A 35 -9.37 -22.96 -0.65
C MET A 35 -9.22 -21.51 -0.20
N ARG A 36 -9.83 -21.12 0.92
CA ARG A 36 -9.66 -19.79 1.51
C ARG A 36 -8.23 -19.52 1.91
N ARG A 37 -7.57 -20.51 2.54
CA ARG A 37 -6.16 -20.40 2.94
C ARG A 37 -5.24 -20.25 1.73
N VAL A 38 -5.42 -21.08 0.71
CA VAL A 38 -4.66 -20.99 -0.55
C VAL A 38 -4.83 -19.61 -1.17
N LYS A 39 -6.07 -19.14 -1.33
CA LYS A 39 -6.34 -17.81 -1.89
C LYS A 39 -5.68 -16.69 -1.08
N ALA A 40 -5.76 -16.74 0.25
CA ALA A 40 -5.12 -15.73 1.09
C ALA A 40 -3.59 -15.71 0.95
N LEU A 41 -2.97 -16.87 0.72
CA LEU A 41 -1.53 -16.98 0.46
C LEU A 41 -1.17 -16.47 -0.95
N GLU A 42 -1.98 -16.76 -1.97
CA GLU A 42 -1.83 -16.26 -3.34
C GLU A 42 -1.96 -14.74 -3.39
N ASP A 43 -3.03 -14.18 -2.80
CA ASP A 43 -3.27 -12.74 -2.72
C ASP A 43 -2.12 -12.05 -1.96
N GLY A 44 -1.65 -12.67 -0.88
CA GLY A 44 -0.50 -12.19 -0.11
C GLY A 44 0.80 -12.19 -0.92
N HIS A 45 1.09 -13.29 -1.63
CA HIS A 45 2.27 -13.43 -2.48
C HIS A 45 2.26 -12.39 -3.61
N SER A 46 1.13 -12.27 -4.31
CA SER A 46 0.94 -11.29 -5.39
C SER A 46 1.16 -9.86 -4.89
N LEU A 47 0.63 -9.50 -3.72
CA LEU A 47 0.86 -8.18 -3.13
C LEU A 47 2.35 -7.92 -2.83
N LEU A 48 3.07 -8.90 -2.29
CA LEU A 48 4.50 -8.76 -1.99
C LEU A 48 5.33 -8.58 -3.27
N ARG A 49 5.03 -9.36 -4.31
CA ARG A 49 5.63 -9.18 -5.64
C ARG A 49 5.33 -7.80 -6.19
N ARG A 50 4.08 -7.36 -6.08
CA ARG A 50 3.65 -6.04 -6.52
C ARG A 50 4.45 -4.91 -5.86
N PHE A 51 4.80 -5.01 -4.57
CA PHE A 51 5.67 -4.03 -3.93
C PHE A 51 7.04 -3.94 -4.63
N VAL A 52 7.65 -5.08 -4.94
CA VAL A 52 8.99 -5.16 -5.55
C VAL A 52 8.98 -4.69 -7.01
N ASP A 53 7.90 -5.03 -7.73
CA ASP A 53 7.79 -4.85 -9.19
C ASP A 53 7.20 -3.48 -9.58
N GLU A 54 6.40 -2.83 -8.72
CA GLU A 54 5.77 -1.53 -9.01
C GLU A 54 6.34 -0.34 -8.24
N LEU A 55 6.94 -0.54 -7.05
CA LEU A 55 7.56 0.57 -6.31
C LEU A 55 8.97 0.88 -6.83
N PRO A 56 9.31 2.17 -7.02
CA PRO A 56 10.67 2.58 -7.38
C PRO A 56 11.74 2.04 -6.44
N ASN A 57 12.91 1.75 -6.98
CA ASN A 57 14.06 1.29 -6.19
C ASN A 57 14.46 2.27 -5.08
N SER A 58 14.27 3.57 -5.28
CA SER A 58 14.54 4.61 -4.27
C SER A 58 13.61 4.53 -3.04
N PHE A 59 12.47 3.84 -3.14
CA PHE A 59 11.50 3.71 -2.04
C PHE A 59 11.73 2.46 -1.19
N LEU A 60 12.48 1.48 -1.71
CA LEU A 60 12.75 0.21 -1.05
C LEU A 60 14.24 0.05 -0.82
N ASP A 61 14.68 0.35 0.41
CA ASP A 61 16.05 0.02 0.81
C ASP A 61 16.31 -1.50 0.75
N LYS A 62 17.60 -1.88 0.75
CA LYS A 62 18.01 -3.29 0.62
C LYS A 62 17.42 -4.17 1.74
N ALA A 63 17.28 -3.65 2.96
CA ALA A 63 16.76 -4.42 4.10
C ALA A 63 15.26 -4.68 3.96
N LEU A 64 14.49 -3.66 3.59
CA LEU A 64 13.05 -3.74 3.37
C LEU A 64 12.73 -4.63 2.17
N ARG A 65 13.47 -4.48 1.06
CA ARG A 65 13.33 -5.35 -0.12
C ARG A 65 13.62 -6.81 0.22
N ARG A 66 14.67 -7.07 1.02
CA ARG A 66 14.97 -8.42 1.54
C ARG A 66 13.82 -8.97 2.37
N LEU A 67 13.27 -8.18 3.29
CA LEU A 67 12.13 -8.60 4.14
C LEU A 67 10.92 -9.00 3.31
N ILE A 68 10.59 -8.23 2.27
CA ILE A 68 9.47 -8.51 1.36
C ILE A 68 9.72 -9.83 0.60
N LEU A 69 10.90 -9.98 -0.01
CA LEU A 69 11.25 -11.17 -0.80
C LEU A 69 11.34 -12.44 0.05
N GLN A 70 11.93 -12.36 1.25
CA GLN A 70 11.94 -13.49 2.19
C GLN A 70 10.52 -13.90 2.55
N ARG A 71 9.62 -12.94 2.78
CA ARG A 71 8.23 -13.25 3.08
C ARG A 71 7.49 -13.82 1.87
N ALA A 72 7.77 -13.35 0.65
CA ALA A 72 7.19 -13.91 -0.57
C ALA A 72 7.63 -15.38 -0.75
N LEU A 73 8.92 -15.66 -0.57
CA LEU A 73 9.47 -17.01 -0.61
C LEU A 73 8.79 -17.95 0.41
N GLU A 74 8.58 -17.48 1.64
CA GLU A 74 7.83 -18.24 2.65
C GLU A 74 6.38 -18.55 2.22
N LEU A 75 5.68 -17.59 1.60
CA LEU A 75 4.31 -17.81 1.11
C LEU A 75 4.28 -18.79 -0.06
N ALA A 76 5.23 -18.71 -0.99
CA ALA A 76 5.39 -19.66 -2.09
C ALA A 76 5.62 -21.09 -1.56
N GLY A 77 6.48 -21.25 -0.55
CA GLY A 77 6.70 -22.52 0.14
C GLY A 77 5.41 -23.08 0.78
N GLN A 78 4.62 -22.24 1.45
CA GLN A 78 3.33 -22.64 2.03
C GLN A 78 2.30 -23.04 0.96
N LEU A 79 2.28 -22.35 -0.18
CA LEU A 79 1.44 -22.72 -1.32
C LEU A 79 1.83 -24.09 -1.88
N ARG A 80 3.13 -24.36 -1.97
CA ARG A 80 3.66 -25.67 -2.38
C ARG A 80 3.23 -26.77 -1.40
N GLU A 81 3.41 -26.57 -0.10
CA GLU A 81 3.00 -27.54 0.94
C GLU A 81 1.50 -27.85 0.90
N LEU A 82 0.67 -26.85 0.63
CA LEU A 82 -0.78 -27.00 0.50
C LEU A 82 -1.22 -27.60 -0.84
N ASN A 83 -0.29 -27.95 -1.73
CA ASN A 83 -0.56 -28.37 -3.11
C ASN A 83 -1.55 -27.41 -3.78
N ALA A 84 -1.28 -26.11 -3.68
CA ALA A 84 -2.07 -25.08 -4.35
C ALA A 84 -2.06 -25.31 -5.88
N PRO A 85 -3.14 -24.92 -6.59
CA PRO A 85 -3.16 -24.98 -8.05
C PRO A 85 -2.09 -24.07 -8.66
N GLY A 86 -1.74 -24.31 -9.93
CA GLY A 86 -0.70 -23.55 -10.64
C GLY A 86 0.70 -24.14 -10.45
N ASN A 87 1.72 -23.29 -10.38
CA ASN A 87 3.11 -23.72 -10.21
C ASN A 87 3.80 -23.01 -9.02
N PRO A 88 3.47 -23.37 -7.76
CA PRO A 88 4.11 -22.78 -6.57
C PRO A 88 5.63 -22.96 -6.54
N LYS A 89 6.15 -24.03 -7.15
CA LYS A 89 7.59 -24.28 -7.25
C LYS A 89 8.29 -23.20 -8.09
N ALA A 90 7.71 -22.82 -9.22
CA ALA A 90 8.26 -21.74 -10.03
C ALA A 90 8.22 -20.39 -9.31
N LEU A 91 7.19 -20.12 -8.50
CA LEU A 91 7.14 -18.91 -7.65
C LEU A 91 8.28 -18.89 -6.64
N GLU A 92 8.51 -20.01 -5.95
CA GLU A 92 9.59 -20.18 -4.98
C GLU A 92 10.97 -20.01 -5.63
N GLU A 93 11.19 -20.63 -6.80
CA GLU A 93 12.43 -20.49 -7.58
C GLU A 93 12.66 -19.03 -8.02
N ALA A 94 11.60 -18.32 -8.46
CA ALA A 94 11.68 -16.92 -8.84
C ALA A 94 12.00 -15.98 -7.67
N ASP A 95 11.38 -16.19 -6.51
CA ASP A 95 11.67 -15.40 -5.31
C ASP A 95 13.07 -15.67 -4.75
N GLN A 96 13.51 -16.93 -4.81
CA GLN A 96 14.87 -17.30 -4.44
C GLN A 96 15.91 -16.65 -5.36
N ALA A 97 15.66 -16.63 -6.67
CA ALA A 97 16.52 -15.96 -7.64
C ALA A 97 16.57 -14.44 -7.39
N ALA A 98 15.42 -13.80 -7.15
CA ALA A 98 15.35 -12.37 -6.83
C ALA A 98 16.11 -12.02 -5.53
N LEU A 99 16.04 -12.89 -4.53
CA LEU A 99 16.80 -12.72 -3.28
C LEU A 99 18.31 -12.82 -3.52
N SER A 100 18.75 -13.80 -4.30
CA SER A 100 20.17 -13.95 -4.67
C SER A 100 20.67 -12.77 -5.52
N ALA A 101 19.86 -12.25 -6.45
CA ALA A 101 20.17 -11.05 -7.22
C ALA A 101 20.38 -9.84 -6.29
N LEU A 102 19.46 -9.62 -5.34
CA LEU A 102 19.56 -8.54 -4.35
C LEU A 102 20.84 -8.65 -3.50
N GLU A 103 21.23 -9.86 -3.12
CA GLU A 103 22.43 -10.11 -2.33
C GLU A 103 23.70 -9.81 -3.11
N SER A 104 23.74 -10.19 -4.39
CA SER A 104 24.83 -9.89 -5.32
C SER A 104 24.94 -8.41 -5.72
N GLY A 105 23.97 -7.58 -5.31
CA GLY A 105 23.95 -6.14 -5.59
C GLY A 105 23.23 -5.78 -6.88
N GLN A 106 22.63 -6.75 -7.57
CA GLN A 106 21.72 -6.53 -8.68
C GLN A 106 20.36 -6.11 -8.10
N VAL A 107 20.10 -4.80 -8.07
CA VAL A 107 18.79 -4.28 -7.65
C VAL A 107 17.91 -4.15 -8.88
N GLU A 108 17.06 -5.14 -9.10
CA GLU A 108 16.02 -5.11 -10.12
C GLU A 108 14.75 -4.47 -9.56
N GLY A 109 14.15 -3.56 -10.32
CA GLY A 109 12.89 -2.91 -9.99
C GLY A 109 12.65 -1.72 -10.93
N PRO A 110 11.44 -1.14 -10.93
CA PRO A 110 11.13 -0.04 -11.82
C PRO A 110 11.98 1.18 -11.49
N GLY A 111 12.35 1.92 -12.55
CA GLY A 111 13.00 3.22 -12.42
C GLY A 111 12.09 4.27 -11.77
N GLU A 112 12.61 5.48 -11.62
CA GLU A 112 11.78 6.61 -11.19
C GLU A 112 10.64 6.85 -12.19
N PHE A 113 9.48 7.26 -11.69
CA PHE A 113 8.32 7.61 -12.50
C PHE A 113 8.08 9.12 -12.44
N PRO A 114 7.49 9.72 -13.49
CA PRO A 114 7.26 11.16 -13.51
C PRO A 114 6.15 11.53 -12.52
N MET A 115 6.39 12.53 -11.67
CA MET A 115 5.45 13.01 -10.65
C MET A 115 4.35 13.93 -11.22
N ASN A 116 4.08 13.85 -12.52
CA ASN A 116 3.09 14.67 -13.20
C ASN A 116 1.80 13.90 -13.54
N ASP A 117 1.73 12.61 -13.22
CA ASP A 117 0.56 11.76 -13.44
C ASP A 117 -0.18 11.53 -12.09
N PRO A 118 -1.33 12.20 -11.86
CA PRO A 118 -2.15 12.02 -10.67
C PRO A 118 -2.56 10.58 -10.40
N GLN A 119 -2.89 9.82 -11.44
CA GLN A 119 -3.39 8.46 -11.31
C GLN A 119 -2.26 7.54 -10.87
N ARG A 120 -1.07 7.70 -11.47
CA ARG A 120 0.11 6.95 -11.05
C ARG A 120 0.51 7.29 -9.60
N VAL A 121 0.46 8.56 -9.22
CA VAL A 121 0.71 9.00 -7.84
C VAL A 121 -0.28 8.35 -6.86
N LYS A 122 -1.58 8.29 -7.19
CA LYS A 122 -2.59 7.60 -6.38
C LYS A 122 -2.23 6.12 -6.19
N GLU A 123 -1.90 5.42 -7.27
CA GLU A 123 -1.58 4.00 -7.25
C GLU A 123 -0.37 3.70 -6.36
N ILE A 124 0.72 4.45 -6.55
CA ILE A 124 1.95 4.31 -5.76
C ILE A 124 1.68 4.64 -4.29
N ARG A 125 0.92 5.70 -4.01
CA ARG A 125 0.54 6.06 -2.63
C ARG A 125 -0.25 4.94 -1.95
N SER A 126 -1.22 4.35 -2.65
CA SER A 126 -2.00 3.21 -2.15
C SER A 126 -1.10 1.99 -1.88
N LEU A 127 -0.14 1.74 -2.77
CA LEU A 127 0.82 0.66 -2.62
C LEU A 127 1.75 0.87 -1.40
N LEU A 128 2.21 2.10 -1.16
CA LEU A 128 2.98 2.47 0.03
C LEU A 128 2.16 2.33 1.33
N GLN A 129 0.86 2.66 1.33
CA GLN A 129 -0.02 2.42 2.48
C GLN A 129 -0.23 0.93 2.76
N MET A 130 -0.31 0.10 1.72
CA MET A 130 -0.34 -1.36 1.86
C MET A 130 0.99 -1.89 2.42
N LEU A 131 2.11 -1.32 1.97
CA LEU A 131 3.44 -1.66 2.48
C LEU A 131 3.61 -1.28 3.96
N PHE A 132 3.11 -0.11 4.38
CA PHE A 132 3.09 0.29 5.79
C PHE A 132 2.40 -0.76 6.66
N ARG A 133 1.17 -1.15 6.30
CA ARG A 133 0.40 -2.18 7.00
C ARG A 133 1.07 -3.55 6.98
N PHE A 134 1.77 -3.87 5.89
CA PHE A 134 2.59 -5.07 5.83
C PHE A 134 3.68 -5.05 6.91
N VAL A 135 4.47 -3.98 7.01
CA VAL A 135 5.53 -3.86 8.03
C VAL A 135 4.96 -3.92 9.45
N GLU A 136 3.81 -3.30 9.72
CA GLU A 136 3.13 -3.41 11.01
C GLU A 136 2.77 -4.86 11.36
N ARG A 137 2.22 -5.62 10.40
CA ARG A 137 1.91 -7.04 10.60
C ARG A 137 3.17 -7.87 10.83
N GLN A 138 4.27 -7.57 10.13
CA GLN A 138 5.54 -8.26 10.33
C GLN A 138 6.13 -7.98 11.73
N LYS A 139 5.99 -6.74 12.22
CA LYS A 139 6.33 -6.36 13.60
C LYS A 139 5.45 -7.11 14.61
N LYS A 140 4.12 -7.08 14.46
CA LYS A 140 3.18 -7.80 15.36
C LYS A 140 3.47 -9.30 15.40
N ALA A 141 3.93 -9.88 14.30
CA ALA A 141 4.33 -11.28 14.20
C ALA A 141 5.75 -11.58 14.72
N GLY A 142 6.48 -10.59 15.26
CA GLY A 142 7.83 -10.77 15.80
C GLY A 142 8.92 -11.04 14.76
N ARG A 143 8.64 -10.84 13.46
CA ARG A 143 9.59 -11.09 12.37
C ARG A 143 10.57 -9.93 12.15
N VAL A 144 10.26 -8.76 12.67
CA VAL A 144 11.10 -7.55 12.60
C VAL A 144 11.18 -6.95 13.99
N SER A 145 12.36 -6.48 14.38
CA SER A 145 12.53 -5.82 15.69
C SER A 145 11.71 -4.53 15.78
N ALA A 146 11.37 -4.12 17.00
CA ALA A 146 10.62 -2.88 17.23
C ALA A 146 11.37 -1.66 16.66
N GLU A 147 12.69 -1.66 16.73
CA GLU A 147 13.53 -0.57 16.21
C GLU A 147 13.56 -0.53 14.68
N ALA A 148 13.88 -1.66 14.03
CA ALA A 148 13.94 -1.72 12.57
C ALA A 148 12.57 -1.44 11.94
N SER A 149 11.49 -1.97 12.54
CA SER A 149 10.13 -1.67 12.07
C SER A 149 9.77 -0.20 12.23
N ARG A 150 10.15 0.46 13.34
CA ARG A 150 9.93 1.91 13.52
C ARG A 150 10.62 2.71 12.42
N GLN A 151 11.88 2.40 12.12
CA GLN A 151 12.62 3.11 11.07
C GLN A 151 11.95 2.96 9.70
N HIS A 152 11.57 1.73 9.32
CA HIS A 152 10.85 1.50 8.06
C HIS A 152 9.49 2.21 8.04
N LEU A 153 8.72 2.16 9.13
CA LEU A 153 7.39 2.79 9.18
C LEU A 153 7.47 4.31 9.05
N VAL A 154 8.43 4.97 9.72
CA VAL A 154 8.64 6.42 9.59
C VAL A 154 9.03 6.79 8.15
N ASN A 155 9.92 6.02 7.53
CA ASN A 155 10.32 6.24 6.13
C ASN A 155 9.16 6.03 5.14
N ILE A 156 8.43 4.91 5.26
CA ILE A 156 7.28 4.63 4.38
C ILE A 156 6.20 5.70 4.55
N LEU A 157 5.93 6.12 5.79
CA LEU A 157 4.98 7.19 6.06
C LEU A 157 5.42 8.49 5.37
N PHE A 158 6.70 8.86 5.47
CA PHE A 158 7.24 9.99 4.76
C PHE A 158 7.05 9.86 3.24
N LEU A 159 7.36 8.70 2.65
CA LEU A 159 7.17 8.45 1.22
C LEU A 159 5.71 8.60 0.77
N VAL A 160 4.74 8.13 1.57
CA VAL A 160 3.29 8.29 1.29
C VAL A 160 2.92 9.77 1.10
N HIS A 161 3.43 10.65 1.95
CA HIS A 161 3.16 12.09 1.89
C HIS A 161 4.03 12.77 0.83
N ARG A 162 5.27 12.33 0.66
CA ARG A 162 6.24 12.91 -0.28
C ARG A 162 5.76 12.79 -1.72
N VAL A 163 5.29 11.62 -2.16
CA VAL A 163 4.82 11.43 -3.55
C VAL A 163 3.67 12.38 -3.88
N TYR A 164 2.77 12.63 -2.92
CA TYR A 164 1.68 13.58 -3.11
C TYR A 164 2.15 15.04 -3.07
N ALA A 165 3.05 15.37 -2.15
CA ALA A 165 3.64 16.70 -2.08
C ALA A 165 4.41 17.04 -3.37
N GLU A 166 5.14 16.09 -3.96
CA GLU A 166 5.85 16.30 -5.23
C GLU A 166 4.90 16.56 -6.40
N LEU A 167 3.73 15.92 -6.44
CA LEU A 167 2.68 16.22 -7.41
C LEU A 167 2.16 17.66 -7.26
N MET A 168 1.93 18.11 -6.02
CA MET A 168 1.51 19.49 -5.74
C MET A 168 2.60 20.50 -6.14
N VAL A 169 3.88 20.17 -5.92
CA VAL A 169 5.01 21.00 -6.35
C VAL A 169 5.08 21.08 -7.88
N PHE A 170 4.86 19.97 -8.58
CA PHE A 170 4.80 19.95 -10.04
C PHE A 170 3.71 20.90 -10.56
N GLN A 171 2.50 20.83 -10.00
CA GLN A 171 1.41 21.76 -10.35
C GLN A 171 1.73 23.21 -10.00
N ALA A 172 2.41 23.44 -8.87
CA ALA A 172 2.86 24.77 -8.50
C ALA A 172 3.82 25.34 -9.54
N GLN A 173 4.78 24.55 -10.01
CA GLN A 173 5.74 24.93 -11.05
C GLN A 173 5.04 25.28 -12.37
N ASP A 174 4.00 24.55 -12.76
CA ASP A 174 3.19 24.88 -13.94
C ASP A 174 2.47 26.23 -13.79
N HIS A 175 1.92 26.49 -12.59
CA HIS A 175 1.30 27.79 -12.28
C HIS A 175 2.31 28.94 -12.25
N GLU A 176 3.52 28.70 -11.73
CA GLU A 176 4.61 29.67 -11.74
C GLU A 176 5.03 30.04 -13.16
N GLN A 177 5.20 29.05 -14.04
CA GLN A 177 5.52 29.27 -15.46
C GLN A 177 4.44 30.10 -16.16
N ALA A 178 3.17 29.86 -15.81
CA ALA A 178 2.04 30.65 -16.26
C ALA A 178 1.89 32.01 -15.54
N LYS A 179 2.81 32.37 -14.63
CA LYS A 179 2.78 33.59 -13.79
C LYS A 179 1.51 33.75 -12.94
N ARG A 180 0.85 32.63 -12.61
CA ARG A 180 -0.34 32.55 -11.73
C ARG A 180 0.12 32.30 -10.30
N TYR A 181 0.82 33.26 -9.72
CA TYR A 181 1.57 33.06 -8.47
C TYR A 181 0.66 32.71 -7.29
N ARG A 182 -0.56 33.24 -7.19
CA ARG A 182 -1.47 32.87 -6.10
C ARG A 182 -1.87 31.38 -6.14
N LYS A 183 -2.07 30.82 -7.33
CA LYS A 183 -2.35 29.38 -7.48
C LYS A 183 -1.13 28.54 -7.12
N ALA A 184 0.06 28.96 -7.55
CA ALA A 184 1.31 28.29 -7.16
C ALA A 184 1.53 28.29 -5.64
N ILE A 185 1.30 29.42 -4.98
CA ILE A 185 1.38 29.55 -3.51
C ILE A 185 0.44 28.55 -2.82
N HIS A 186 -0.80 28.44 -3.29
CA HIS A 186 -1.77 27.48 -2.74
C HIS A 186 -1.26 26.04 -2.85
N CYS A 187 -0.76 25.63 -4.02
CA CYS A 187 -0.19 24.29 -4.21
C CYS A 187 1.01 24.02 -3.30
N TYR A 188 1.94 24.97 -3.13
CA TYR A 188 3.04 24.81 -2.17
C TYR A 188 2.58 24.73 -0.71
N HIS A 189 1.51 25.45 -0.34
CA HIS A 189 0.93 25.32 0.99
C HIS A 189 0.37 23.93 1.23
N LEU A 190 -0.34 23.35 0.25
CA LEU A 190 -0.83 21.97 0.32
C LEU A 190 0.33 20.98 0.45
N ALA A 191 1.39 21.13 -0.36
CA ALA A 191 2.59 20.29 -0.29
C ALA A 191 3.26 20.34 1.10
N ALA A 192 3.40 21.54 1.68
CA ALA A 192 3.98 21.71 3.01
C ALA A 192 3.10 21.11 4.11
N SER A 193 1.79 21.36 4.06
CA SER A 193 0.83 20.82 5.03
C SER A 193 0.80 19.28 4.99
N GLU A 194 0.92 18.69 3.81
CA GLU A 194 1.00 17.24 3.66
C GLU A 194 2.26 16.67 4.33
N LEU A 195 3.43 17.27 4.11
CA LEU A 195 4.69 16.80 4.69
C LEU A 195 4.78 17.01 6.21
N GLU A 196 4.08 18.01 6.76
CA GLU A 196 4.00 18.21 8.21
C GLU A 196 3.40 16.99 8.94
N LYS A 197 2.59 16.17 8.24
CA LYS A 197 2.06 14.90 8.76
C LYS A 197 3.14 13.82 8.94
N SER A 198 4.36 14.03 8.42
CA SER A 198 5.55 13.19 8.58
C SER A 198 6.72 13.91 9.24
N LYS A 199 6.44 14.85 10.14
CA LYS A 199 7.46 15.66 10.85
C LYS A 199 8.56 14.86 11.57
N ASP A 200 8.30 13.58 11.89
CA ASP A 200 9.26 12.71 12.55
C ASP A 200 10.39 12.24 11.59
N HIS A 201 10.22 12.45 10.29
CA HIS A 201 11.26 12.21 9.28
C HIS A 201 12.11 13.47 9.07
N PRO A 202 13.46 13.38 9.14
CA PRO A 202 14.33 14.55 9.04
C PRO A 202 14.14 15.34 7.72
N ASP A 203 14.05 14.62 6.60
CA ASP A 203 13.88 15.24 5.27
C ASP A 203 12.55 15.99 5.13
N ALA A 204 11.51 15.61 5.89
CA ALA A 204 10.21 16.30 5.82
C ALA A 204 10.33 17.75 6.30
N ALA A 205 11.08 17.99 7.38
CA ALA A 205 11.29 19.33 7.92
C ALA A 205 12.08 20.23 6.95
N GLU A 206 13.10 19.66 6.27
CA GLU A 206 13.87 20.39 5.25
C GLU A 206 12.97 20.79 4.07
N LEU A 207 12.19 19.85 3.53
CA LEU A 207 11.29 20.10 2.41
C LEU A 207 10.21 21.13 2.77
N VAL A 208 9.60 21.04 3.95
CA VAL A 208 8.63 22.03 4.44
C VAL A 208 9.25 23.43 4.51
N THR A 209 10.49 23.52 4.99
CA THR A 209 11.22 24.80 5.04
C THR A 209 11.43 25.35 3.63
N ARG A 210 11.90 24.52 2.70
CA ARG A 210 12.10 24.89 1.30
C ARG A 210 10.81 25.38 0.63
N TYR A 211 9.69 24.69 0.85
CA TYR A 211 8.40 25.10 0.29
C TYR A 211 7.92 26.43 0.87
N ARG A 212 8.12 26.66 2.18
CA ARG A 212 7.80 27.94 2.83
C ARG A 212 8.65 29.09 2.32
N GLU A 213 9.93 28.86 2.04
CA GLU A 213 10.79 29.86 1.39
C GLU A 213 10.31 30.19 -0.02
N ARG A 214 9.93 29.17 -0.80
CA ARG A 214 9.36 29.39 -2.14
C ARG A 214 8.06 30.18 -2.09
N ILE A 215 7.17 29.89 -1.14
CA ILE A 215 5.94 30.66 -0.90
C ILE A 215 6.26 32.13 -0.62
N LYS A 216 7.25 32.44 0.22
CA LYS A 216 7.64 33.83 0.50
C LYS A 216 8.10 34.56 -0.75
N GLU A 217 8.86 33.90 -1.61
CA GLU A 217 9.32 34.48 -2.86
C GLU A 217 8.17 34.73 -3.84
N LEU A 218 7.27 33.75 -3.99
CA LEU A 218 6.08 33.91 -4.84
C LEU A 218 5.15 35.00 -4.35
N ASN A 219 5.02 35.21 -3.04
CA ASN A 219 4.21 36.31 -2.49
C ASN A 219 4.74 37.67 -2.94
N ARG A 220 6.06 37.89 -2.95
CA ARG A 220 6.67 39.13 -3.46
C ARG A 220 6.38 39.33 -4.95
N LEU A 221 6.43 38.25 -5.73
CA LEU A 221 6.12 38.31 -7.16
C LEU A 221 4.63 38.59 -7.41
N ALA A 222 3.74 38.07 -6.57
CA ALA A 222 2.30 38.30 -6.65
C ALA A 222 1.91 39.73 -6.24
N GLU A 223 2.58 40.33 -5.26
CA GLU A 223 2.38 41.73 -4.84
C GLU A 223 2.71 42.73 -5.95
N GLY A 224 3.62 42.38 -6.86
CA GLY A 224 3.95 43.16 -8.05
C GLY A 224 2.99 43.00 -9.24
N GLN A 225 1.98 42.13 -9.14
CA GLN A 225 0.96 41.91 -10.18
C GLN A 225 -0.35 42.62 -9.84
N ASP A 226 -1.04 43.16 -10.86
CA ASP A 226 -2.35 43.78 -10.70
C ASP A 226 -3.34 42.76 -10.09
N PRO A 227 -3.93 43.03 -8.90
CA PRO A 227 -4.86 42.13 -8.23
C PRO A 227 -6.05 41.69 -9.09
N ASN A 228 -6.39 42.48 -10.12
CA ASN A 228 -7.53 42.24 -11.00
C ASN A 228 -7.22 41.26 -12.15
N ALA A 229 -5.94 40.99 -12.47
CA ALA A 229 -5.55 40.10 -13.56
C ALA A 229 -5.79 38.61 -13.25
N GLU A 230 -5.77 38.21 -11.98
CA GLU A 230 -5.98 36.80 -11.56
C GLU A 230 -7.45 36.45 -11.25
N ARG A 231 -8.32 37.44 -11.01
CA ARG A 231 -9.74 37.18 -10.67
C ARG A 231 -10.55 36.58 -11.83
N THR A 232 -10.12 36.79 -13.07
CA THR A 232 -10.88 36.37 -14.26
C THR A 232 -10.68 34.89 -14.62
N GLU A 233 -9.69 34.19 -14.03
CA GLU A 233 -9.39 32.77 -14.34
C GLU A 233 -9.37 31.84 -13.11
N ALA A 234 -9.88 32.30 -11.96
CA ALA A 234 -9.91 31.54 -10.70
C ALA A 234 -10.98 30.43 -10.65
N VAL A 235 -11.33 29.85 -11.79
CA VAL A 235 -12.09 28.59 -11.83
C VAL A 235 -11.11 27.50 -12.23
N MET A 236 -10.49 26.87 -11.23
CA MET A 236 -9.99 25.52 -11.41
C MET A 236 -11.16 24.66 -11.91
N PRO A 237 -10.97 23.72 -12.86
CA PRO A 237 -12.02 22.76 -13.17
C PRO A 237 -12.44 22.11 -11.85
N SER A 238 -13.71 22.28 -11.47
CA SER A 238 -14.25 21.81 -10.19
C SER A 238 -14.06 20.30 -9.97
N SER A 239 -13.87 19.54 -11.06
CA SER A 239 -13.53 18.11 -11.02
C SER A 239 -12.20 17.84 -10.32
N VAL A 240 -11.17 18.62 -10.63
CA VAL A 240 -9.81 18.46 -10.10
C VAL A 240 -9.84 18.74 -8.60
N ASN A 241 -10.39 19.88 -8.16
CA ASN A 241 -10.53 20.20 -6.74
C ASN A 241 -11.35 19.17 -5.94
N ARG A 242 -12.42 18.64 -6.53
CA ARG A 242 -13.27 17.63 -5.88
C ARG A 242 -12.58 16.29 -5.73
N GLU A 243 -11.87 15.84 -6.77
CA GLU A 243 -11.05 14.63 -6.68
C GLU A 243 -10.02 14.80 -5.55
N TRP A 244 -9.36 15.95 -5.45
CA TRP A 244 -8.39 16.25 -4.38
C TRP A 244 -8.98 16.31 -2.97
N GLU A 245 -10.16 16.90 -2.78
CA GLU A 245 -10.84 16.89 -1.48
C GLU A 245 -11.22 15.46 -1.06
N GLU A 246 -11.70 14.64 -1.99
CA GLU A 246 -12.00 13.23 -1.76
C GLU A 246 -10.73 12.44 -1.38
N PHE A 247 -9.59 12.72 -2.02
CA PHE A 247 -8.30 12.13 -1.68
C PHE A 247 -7.81 12.46 -0.26
N ILE A 248 -7.97 13.72 0.18
CA ILE A 248 -7.58 14.14 1.54
C ILE A 248 -8.46 13.44 2.58
N HIS A 249 -9.75 13.26 2.31
CA HIS A 249 -10.66 12.56 3.22
C HIS A 249 -10.37 11.05 3.34
N GLU A 250 -9.99 10.39 2.24
CA GLU A 250 -9.50 9.00 2.30
C GLU A 250 -8.24 8.87 3.17
N GLU A 251 -7.40 9.91 3.22
CA GLU A 251 -6.16 9.92 3.99
C GLU A 251 -6.40 9.81 5.51
N GLU A 252 -7.24 10.69 6.05
CA GLU A 252 -7.52 10.67 7.49
C GLU A 252 -8.17 9.36 7.93
N ALA A 253 -8.91 8.71 7.02
CA ALA A 253 -9.57 7.45 7.28
C ALA A 253 -8.59 6.26 7.38
N TRP A 254 -7.52 6.20 6.56
CA TRP A 254 -6.62 5.05 6.62
C TRP A 254 -5.69 5.06 7.84
N LYS A 255 -5.25 6.25 8.30
CA LYS A 255 -4.46 6.35 9.54
C LYS A 255 -5.28 5.98 10.77
N LYS A 256 -6.51 6.51 10.89
CA LYS A 256 -7.43 6.16 11.99
C LYS A 256 -7.75 4.65 12.01
N LYS A 257 -7.87 4.00 10.85
CA LYS A 257 -8.05 2.55 10.76
C LYS A 257 -6.81 1.76 11.16
N ALA A 258 -5.61 2.25 10.86
CA ALA A 258 -4.37 1.62 11.31
C ALA A 258 -4.25 1.66 12.85
N ASP A 259 -4.62 2.79 13.47
CA ASP A 259 -4.58 2.93 14.94
C ASP A 259 -5.67 2.08 15.65
N TYR A 260 -6.84 1.87 15.03
CA TYR A 260 -7.97 1.16 15.64
C TYR A 260 -7.87 -0.38 15.55
N ASP A 261 -7.15 -0.92 14.56
CA ASP A 261 -6.84 -2.36 14.45
C ASP A 261 -5.58 -2.77 15.28
N SER A 262 -5.16 -1.93 16.23
CA SER A 262 -4.04 -2.13 17.17
C SER A 262 -4.29 -3.27 18.16
#